data_AF-A0A1G7FVQ0-F1
#
_entry.id   AF-A0A1G7FVQ0-F1
#
_cell.length_a   1.000
_cell.length_b   1.000
_cell.length_c   1.000
_cell.angle_alpha   90.00
_cell.angle_beta   90.00
_cell.angle_gamma   90.00
#
_symmetry.space_group_name_H-M   'P 1'
#
loop_
_entity.id
_entity.type
_entity.pdbx_description
1 polymer ?
#
loop_
_entity_poly.entity_id
_entity_poly.type
_entity_poly.pdbx_seq_one_letter_code
_entity_poly.pdbx_strand_id
1 'polypeptide(L)'
;MIKSSFGQQVRYNFDQEKQKRITLTEFHQCVDRATYLLQKRELSTISDKDHIAIIMCLNTIFMAKAGFRSSDRRFNDDRCRKLETVADEKEYRRNINKVYPQSIFSRGMGLYYPKLKMELYGTPNPYATFDVSK
;
A
#
# COMPACT_ATOMS: atom_id res chain seq x y z
N MET A 1 10.22 12.16 39.32
CA MET A 1 10.98 11.62 38.17
C MET A 1 10.32 10.32 37.75
N ILE A 2 9.62 10.31 36.60
CA ILE A 2 9.10 9.09 35.99
C ILE A 2 9.71 9.03 34.60
N LYS A 3 10.57 8.03 34.37
CA LYS A 3 11.10 7.69 33.05
C LYS A 3 10.01 6.98 32.27
N SER A 4 9.40 7.65 31.27
CA SER A 4 8.56 6.97 30.29
C SER A 4 9.39 6.60 29.06
N SER A 5 9.68 5.31 28.96
CA SER A 5 10.34 4.65 27.84
C SER A 5 9.45 4.66 26.58
N PHE A 6 10.09 4.88 25.42
CA PHE A 6 9.63 4.58 24.05
C PHE A 6 8.14 4.78 23.69
N GLY A 7 7.87 5.91 23.03
CA GLY A 7 7.12 5.89 21.75
C GLY A 7 5.60 5.76 21.79
N GLN A 8 4.93 6.06 22.91
CA GLN A 8 3.49 6.28 22.92
C GLN A 8 3.19 7.78 22.94
N GLN A 9 2.79 8.32 21.79
CA GLN A 9 1.62 9.23 21.62
C GLN A 9 1.65 9.88 20.24
N VAL A 10 1.23 9.14 19.22
CA VAL A 10 0.39 9.75 18.16
C VAL A 10 -0.76 8.78 17.92
N ARG A 11 -1.83 8.93 18.71
CA ARG A 11 -3.10 8.28 18.41
C ARG A 11 -3.68 9.02 17.21
N TYR A 12 -3.36 8.56 16.00
CA TYR A 12 -4.10 8.96 14.82
C TYR A 12 -5.50 8.35 14.91
N ASN A 13 -6.47 9.12 15.43
CA ASN A 13 -7.89 8.79 15.37
C ASN A 13 -8.34 8.91 13.90
N PHE A 14 -8.18 7.84 13.14
CA PHE A 14 -8.95 7.63 11.91
C PHE A 14 -9.98 6.54 12.19
N ASP A 15 -11.12 6.57 11.49
CA ASP A 15 -12.03 5.43 11.34
C ASP A 15 -11.27 4.25 10.67
N GLN A 16 -10.38 3.62 11.44
CA GLN A 16 -9.30 2.73 11.01
C GLN A 16 -9.74 1.30 10.70
N GLU A 17 -11.03 0.98 10.88
CA GLU A 17 -11.46 -0.40 10.97
C GLU A 17 -12.05 -0.99 9.68
N LYS A 18 -12.33 -0.16 8.65
CA LYS A 18 -13.03 -0.65 7.46
C LYS A 18 -12.09 -0.80 6.28
N GLN A 19 -11.72 -2.04 6.01
CA GLN A 19 -11.13 -2.46 4.75
C GLN A 19 -12.08 -2.13 3.60
N LYS A 20 -11.58 -1.57 2.50
CA LYS A 20 -12.41 -1.31 1.32
C LYS A 20 -12.67 -2.64 0.60
N ARG A 21 -13.92 -3.06 0.56
CA ARG A 21 -14.34 -4.27 -0.16
C ARG A 21 -14.58 -4.01 -1.64
N ILE A 22 -14.02 -4.88 -2.48
CA ILE A 22 -14.17 -4.86 -3.95
C ILE A 22 -14.21 -6.29 -4.48
N THR A 23 -14.69 -6.47 -5.71
CA THR A 23 -14.63 -7.74 -6.44
C THR A 23 -13.24 -7.99 -7.01
N LEU A 24 -12.94 -9.25 -7.38
CA LEU A 24 -11.68 -9.59 -8.05
C LEU A 24 -11.51 -8.85 -9.38
N THR A 25 -12.59 -8.65 -10.13
CA THR A 25 -12.57 -7.89 -11.39
C THR A 25 -12.20 -6.42 -11.16
N GLU A 26 -12.82 -5.77 -10.17
CA GLU A 26 -12.47 -4.39 -9.81
C GLU A 26 -11.03 -4.28 -9.30
N PHE A 27 -10.56 -5.28 -8.55
CA PHE A 27 -9.17 -5.34 -8.11
C PHE A 27 -8.21 -5.42 -9.31
N HIS A 28 -8.48 -6.29 -10.28
CA HIS A 28 -7.67 -6.38 -11.51
C HIS A 28 -7.67 -5.07 -12.29
N GLN A 29 -8.80 -4.37 -12.39
CA GLN A 29 -8.84 -3.04 -13.02
C GLN A 29 -7.96 -2.02 -12.28
N CYS A 30 -7.94 -2.07 -10.94
CA CYS A 30 -7.05 -1.23 -10.14
C CYS A 30 -5.58 -1.58 -10.38
N VAL A 31 -5.24 -2.86 -10.47
CA VAL A 31 -3.88 -3.35 -10.78
C VAL A 31 -3.44 -2.90 -12.17
N ASP A 32 -4.30 -3.04 -13.19
CA ASP A 32 -4.00 -2.62 -14.56
C ASP A 32 -3.77 -1.10 -14.65
N ARG A 33 -4.62 -0.31 -13.99
CA ARG A 33 -4.46 1.14 -13.91
C ARG A 33 -3.19 1.55 -13.18
N ALA A 34 -2.90 0.93 -12.03
CA ALA A 34 -1.67 1.18 -11.27
C ALA A 34 -0.43 0.89 -12.11
N THR A 35 -0.42 -0.25 -12.81
CA THR A 35 0.65 -0.65 -13.73
C THR A 35 0.86 0.39 -14.82
N TYR A 36 -0.22 0.81 -15.49
CA TYR A 36 -0.16 1.82 -16.54
C TYR A 36 0.43 3.14 -16.03
N LEU A 37 -0.03 3.62 -14.86
CA LEU A 37 0.45 4.88 -14.29
C LEU A 37 1.94 4.82 -13.95
N LEU A 38 2.40 3.76 -13.30
CA LEU A 38 3.81 3.60 -12.95
C LEU A 38 4.71 3.47 -14.20
N GLN A 39 4.22 2.83 -15.26
CA GLN A 39 4.97 2.73 -16.53
C GLN A 39 5.07 4.06 -17.27
N LYS A 40 3.99 4.86 -17.28
CA LYS A 40 3.86 6.00 -18.20
C LYS A 40 4.08 7.37 -17.57
N ARG A 41 4.05 7.49 -16.24
CA ARG A 41 4.13 8.79 -15.55
C ARG A 41 5.32 8.87 -14.62
N GLU A 42 5.78 10.10 -14.41
CA GLU A 42 6.66 10.41 -13.29
C GLU A 42 5.86 10.37 -11.99
N LEU A 43 6.45 9.85 -10.91
CA LEU A 43 5.74 9.67 -9.66
C LEU A 43 5.16 10.98 -9.12
N SER A 44 5.88 12.10 -9.24
CA SER A 44 5.43 13.43 -8.83
C SER A 44 4.17 13.92 -9.56
N THR A 45 3.83 13.33 -10.72
CA THR A 45 2.68 13.72 -11.55
C THR A 45 1.46 12.81 -11.35
N ILE A 46 1.61 11.73 -10.59
CA ILE A 46 0.52 10.84 -10.24
C ILE A 46 -0.29 11.51 -9.11
N SER A 47 -1.61 11.47 -9.20
CA SER A 47 -2.47 12.11 -8.20
C SER A 47 -2.37 11.39 -6.84
N ASP A 48 -2.61 12.11 -5.73
CA ASP A 48 -2.66 11.52 -4.39
C ASP A 48 -3.63 10.31 -4.34
N LYS A 49 -4.80 10.43 -5.00
CA LYS A 49 -5.80 9.36 -5.10
C LYS A 49 -5.26 8.12 -5.83
N ASP A 50 -4.52 8.32 -6.91
CA ASP A 50 -3.93 7.22 -7.66
C ASP A 50 -2.76 6.58 -6.89
N HIS A 51 -1.96 7.36 -6.15
CA HIS A 51 -0.93 6.83 -5.25
C HIS A 51 -1.53 5.98 -4.13
N ILE A 52 -2.63 6.42 -3.52
CA ILE A 52 -3.39 5.63 -2.54
C ILE A 52 -3.81 4.30 -3.18
N ALA A 53 -4.39 4.32 -4.39
CA ALA A 53 -4.81 3.09 -5.08
C ALA A 53 -3.62 2.15 -5.39
N ILE A 54 -2.49 2.69 -5.86
CA ILE A 54 -1.26 1.93 -6.11
C ILE A 54 -0.78 1.26 -4.82
N ILE A 55 -0.70 2.01 -3.72
CA ILE A 55 -0.28 1.49 -2.40
C ILE A 55 -1.23 0.38 -1.94
N MET A 56 -2.55 0.58 -2.05
CA MET A 56 -3.52 -0.45 -1.67
C MET A 56 -3.38 -1.72 -2.51
N CYS A 57 -3.13 -1.62 -3.82
CA CYS A 57 -2.85 -2.78 -4.68
C CYS A 57 -1.59 -3.52 -4.22
N LEU A 58 -0.47 -2.80 -4.05
CA LEU A 58 0.81 -3.39 -3.64
C LEU A 58 0.71 -4.07 -2.27
N ASN A 59 0.06 -3.44 -1.30
CA ASN A 59 -0.14 -4.03 0.02
C ASN A 59 -1.02 -5.27 -0.04
N THR A 60 -2.09 -5.26 -0.85
CA THR A 60 -2.99 -6.41 -0.99
C THR A 60 -2.24 -7.61 -1.56
N ILE A 61 -1.43 -7.41 -2.60
CA ILE A 61 -0.59 -8.45 -3.20
C ILE A 61 0.46 -8.95 -2.21
N PHE A 62 1.18 -8.02 -1.56
CA PHE A 62 2.19 -8.34 -0.57
C PHE A 62 1.63 -9.19 0.58
N MET A 63 0.49 -8.80 1.15
CA MET A 63 -0.16 -9.52 2.25
C MET A 63 -0.67 -10.90 1.85
N ALA A 64 -1.14 -11.06 0.61
CA ALA A 64 -1.56 -12.35 0.07
C ALA A 64 -0.38 -13.33 -0.13
N LYS A 65 0.81 -12.80 -0.45
CA LYS A 65 2.01 -13.61 -0.70
C LYS A 65 2.85 -13.90 0.53
N ALA A 66 2.94 -12.96 1.47
CA ALA A 66 3.70 -13.11 2.70
C ALA A 66 3.09 -14.10 3.71
N GLY A 67 2.01 -14.80 3.34
CA GLY A 67 1.38 -15.85 4.16
C GLY A 67 0.49 -15.34 5.28
N PHE A 68 0.30 -14.01 5.40
CA PHE A 68 -0.64 -13.41 6.37
C PHE A 68 -2.10 -13.70 6.02
N ARG A 69 -2.38 -13.93 4.73
CA ARG A 69 -3.60 -14.57 4.25
C ARG A 69 -3.13 -15.82 3.51
N SER A 70 -3.64 -16.99 3.87
CA SER A 70 -3.32 -18.29 3.26
C SER A 70 -3.10 -18.13 1.74
N SER A 71 -1.95 -18.55 1.22
CA SER A 71 -1.45 -18.27 -0.15
C SER A 71 -2.55 -18.23 -1.22
N ASP A 72 -3.16 -17.05 -1.36
CA ASP A 72 -4.38 -16.90 -2.14
C ASP A 72 -3.98 -16.78 -3.61
N ARG A 73 -4.17 -17.87 -4.34
CA ARG A 73 -3.74 -18.01 -5.73
C ARG A 73 -4.32 -16.94 -6.65
N ARG A 74 -5.40 -16.26 -6.26
CA ARG A 74 -5.99 -15.14 -7.01
C ARG A 74 -5.01 -13.98 -7.21
N PHE A 75 -4.01 -13.82 -6.34
CA PHE A 75 -3.02 -12.74 -6.42
C PHE A 75 -1.66 -13.18 -7.00
N ASN A 76 -1.57 -14.43 -7.50
CA ASN A 76 -0.36 -14.98 -8.12
C ASN A 76 -0.41 -14.99 -9.65
N ASP A 77 -1.32 -14.21 -10.24
CA ASP A 77 -1.46 -14.09 -11.69
C ASP A 77 -0.43 -13.14 -12.31
N ASP A 78 -0.39 -13.11 -13.65
CA ASP A 78 0.54 -12.26 -14.40
C ASP A 78 0.31 -10.77 -14.19
N ARG A 79 -0.93 -10.35 -13.88
CA ARG A 79 -1.26 -8.94 -13.67
C ARG A 79 -0.62 -8.43 -12.40
N CYS A 80 -0.80 -9.16 -11.30
CA CYS A 80 -0.21 -8.82 -10.01
C CYS A 80 1.32 -8.83 -10.07
N ARG A 81 1.91 -9.87 -10.70
CA ARG A 81 3.36 -9.95 -10.92
C ARG A 81 3.89 -8.75 -11.71
N LYS A 82 3.20 -8.37 -12.78
CA LYS A 82 3.60 -7.23 -13.61
C LYS A 82 3.61 -5.91 -12.82
N LEU A 83 2.61 -5.68 -11.96
CA LEU A 83 2.58 -4.49 -11.11
C LEU A 83 3.78 -4.47 -10.16
N GLU A 84 4.09 -5.58 -9.51
CA GLU A 84 5.27 -5.68 -8.63
C GLU A 84 6.57 -5.41 -9.39
N THR A 85 6.76 -6.05 -10.55
CA THR A 85 7.94 -5.82 -11.40
C THR A 85 8.09 -4.35 -11.75
N VAL A 86 7.03 -3.70 -12.21
CA VAL A 86 7.08 -2.26 -12.55
C VAL A 86 7.33 -1.39 -11.32
N ALA A 87 6.76 -1.74 -10.17
CA ALA A 87 6.99 -1.01 -8.92
C ALA A 87 8.45 -1.15 -8.46
N ASP A 88 9.05 -2.32 -8.60
CA ASP A 88 10.45 -2.59 -8.28
C ASP A 88 11.40 -1.88 -9.23
N GLU A 89 11.15 -1.94 -10.55
CA GLU A 89 11.92 -1.21 -11.57
C GLU A 89 11.90 0.31 -11.34
N LYS A 90 10.77 0.85 -10.86
CA LYS A 90 10.63 2.27 -10.50
C LYS A 90 11.22 2.61 -9.14
N GLU A 91 11.75 1.62 -8.41
CA GLU A 91 12.10 1.70 -7.00
C GLU A 91 10.99 2.41 -6.19
N TYR A 92 9.73 2.06 -6.45
CA TYR A 92 8.57 2.86 -6.02
C TYR A 92 8.60 3.15 -4.52
N ARG A 93 8.90 2.13 -3.69
CA ARG A 93 9.04 2.26 -2.22
C ARG A 93 10.04 3.34 -1.81
N ARG A 94 11.15 3.47 -2.53
CA ARG A 94 12.20 4.45 -2.24
C ARG A 94 11.85 5.81 -2.83
N ASN A 95 11.39 5.84 -4.07
CA ASN A 95 11.16 7.08 -4.82
C ASN A 95 9.88 7.80 -4.40
N ILE A 96 8.88 7.12 -3.83
CA ILE A 96 7.69 7.78 -3.27
C ILE A 96 8.05 8.71 -2.09
N ASN A 97 9.14 8.45 -1.36
CA ASN A 97 9.64 9.37 -0.32
C ASN A 97 10.12 10.71 -0.89
N LYS A 98 10.48 10.78 -2.18
CA LYS A 98 10.81 12.06 -2.82
C LYS A 98 9.55 12.90 -3.09
N VAL A 99 8.42 12.24 -3.35
CA VAL A 99 7.11 12.88 -3.56
C VAL A 99 6.48 13.26 -2.21
N TYR A 100 6.63 12.39 -1.21
CA TYR A 100 6.09 12.55 0.14
C TYR A 100 7.20 12.40 1.20
N PRO A 101 8.01 13.45 1.44
CA PRO A 101 9.21 13.37 2.30
C PRO A 101 8.91 13.19 3.78
N GLN A 102 7.70 13.49 4.23
CA GLN A 102 7.28 13.39 5.63
C GLN A 102 6.86 11.96 6.02
N SER A 103 7.45 10.93 5.40
CA SER A 103 7.12 9.55 5.72
C SER A 103 7.68 9.14 7.09
N ILE A 104 6.96 8.26 7.78
CA ILE A 104 7.28 7.81 9.13
C ILE A 104 7.27 6.29 9.12
N PHE A 105 8.19 5.64 9.83
CA PHE A 105 8.14 4.19 9.99
C PHE A 105 6.86 3.79 10.73
N SER A 106 6.10 2.86 10.16
CA SER A 106 4.93 2.27 10.84
C SER A 106 5.37 1.13 11.76
N ARG A 107 4.51 0.76 12.72
CA ARG A 107 4.78 -0.33 13.69
C ARG A 107 5.08 -1.68 13.03
N GLY A 108 4.67 -1.89 11.78
CA GLY A 108 4.90 -3.11 11.01
C GLY A 108 6.13 -3.07 10.09
N MET A 109 7.11 -2.17 10.29
CA MET A 109 8.27 -1.96 9.41
C MET A 109 7.92 -1.42 8.00
N GLY A 110 6.69 -0.94 7.82
CA GLY A 110 6.24 -0.22 6.63
C GLY A 110 6.56 1.27 6.71
N LEU A 111 6.08 2.02 5.71
CA LEU A 111 6.16 3.47 5.66
C LEU A 111 4.76 4.07 5.69
N TYR A 112 4.47 4.89 6.69
CA TYR A 112 3.26 5.71 6.75
C TYR A 112 3.51 7.07 6.11
N TYR A 113 2.59 7.48 5.23
CA TYR A 113 2.61 8.76 4.54
C TYR A 113 1.47 9.65 5.06
N PRO A 114 1.73 10.60 5.98
CA PRO A 114 0.67 11.39 6.63
C PRO A 114 -0.23 12.15 5.66
N LYS A 115 0.34 12.70 4.57
CA LYS A 115 -0.44 13.40 3.53
C LYS A 115 -1.44 12.47 2.84
N LEU A 116 -1.06 11.22 2.57
CA LEU A 116 -1.93 10.23 1.96
C LEU A 116 -2.83 9.52 2.97
N LYS A 117 -2.52 9.64 4.27
CA LYS A 117 -3.10 8.84 5.35
C LYS A 117 -3.02 7.35 5.02
N MET A 118 -1.87 6.91 4.49
CA MET A 118 -1.70 5.57 3.92
C MET A 118 -0.38 4.93 4.32
N GLU A 119 -0.41 3.62 4.56
CA GLU A 119 0.76 2.80 4.88
C GLU A 119 1.20 2.00 3.65
N LEU A 120 2.50 1.91 3.39
CA LEU A 120 3.08 1.09 2.33
C LEU A 120 3.95 -0.01 2.95
N TYR A 121 3.63 -1.26 2.59
CA TYR A 121 4.27 -2.49 3.05
C TYR A 121 4.33 -2.66 4.57
N GLY A 122 5.08 -3.66 5.03
CA GLY A 122 5.15 -4.05 6.43
C GLY A 122 3.93 -4.86 6.84
N THR A 123 3.34 -4.54 7.99
CA THR A 123 2.02 -5.04 8.40
C THR A 123 1.03 -3.88 8.33
N PRO A 124 0.55 -3.52 7.13
CA PRO A 124 -0.34 -2.38 6.97
C PRO A 124 -1.68 -2.63 7.68
N ASN A 125 -2.24 -1.58 8.25
CA ASN A 125 -3.58 -1.58 8.80
C ASN A 125 -4.63 -1.95 7.73
N PRO A 126 -5.79 -2.52 8.10
CA PRO A 126 -6.79 -2.99 7.15
C PRO A 126 -7.24 -1.94 6.13
N TYR A 127 -7.36 -0.66 6.52
CA TYR A 127 -7.73 0.43 5.61
C TYR A 127 -6.76 0.62 4.43
N ALA A 128 -5.52 0.13 4.56
CA ALA A 128 -4.46 0.25 3.55
C ALA A 128 -4.39 -0.96 2.60
N THR A 129 -5.39 -1.83 2.63
CA THR A 129 -5.52 -3.01 1.76
C THR A 129 -6.95 -3.13 1.22
N PHE A 130 -7.15 -3.90 0.16
CA PHE A 130 -8.46 -4.27 -0.34
C PHE A 130 -8.94 -5.59 0.24
N ASP A 131 -10.22 -5.65 0.62
CA ASP A 131 -10.92 -6.90 0.87
C ASP A 131 -11.50 -7.40 -0.45
N VAL A 132 -10.87 -8.40 -1.06
CA VAL A 132 -11.22 -8.83 -2.41
C VAL A 132 -12.12 -10.05 -2.35
N SER A 133 -13.40 -9.83 -2.66
CA SER A 133 -14.36 -10.93 -2.85
C SER A 133 -14.08 -11.68 -4.15
N LYS A 134 -14.66 -12.87 -4.26
CA LYS A 134 -14.79 -13.54 -5.55
C LYS A 134 -15.56 -12.66 -6.53
#